data_AF-G4CEP8-F1
#
_entry.id   AF-G4CEP8-F1
#
_cell.length_a   1.000
_cell.length_b   1.000
_cell.length_c   1.000
_cell.angle_alpha   90.00
_cell.angle_beta   90.00
_cell.angle_gamma   90.00
#
_symmetry.space_group_name_H-M   'P 1'
#
loop_
_entity.id
_entity.type
_entity.pdbx_description
1 polymer ?
#
loop_
_entity_poly.entity_id
_entity_poly.type
_entity_poly.pdbx_seq_one_letter_code
_entity_poly.pdbx_strand_id
1 'polypeptide(L)'
;MSRLGLNQKKALAVAVLLLVFAATKLLALQWFTQQKPAVSQTAALCVPAQGCTLPDGSHLHFSALLKGPFDIELRQVPSGVDKVSVSFSMRDMDMGFNRYDLQPQADGSWRAEAVRLPLCTDQRRDYLADITVGRQTFQVAFEAR
;
A
#
# COMPACT_ATOMS: atom_id res chain seq x y z
N MET A 1 42.44 20.01 18.51
CA MET A 1 41.68 18.93 17.82
C MET A 1 42.16 17.60 18.40
N SER A 2 41.47 17.10 19.42
CA SER A 2 41.91 15.94 20.22
C SER A 2 41.89 14.66 19.39
N ARG A 3 43.06 14.05 19.18
CA ARG A 3 43.18 12.71 18.59
C ARG A 3 42.68 11.69 19.62
N LEU A 4 41.51 11.10 19.40
CA LEU A 4 41.04 9.96 20.18
C LEU A 4 41.98 8.76 19.90
N GLY A 5 42.93 8.49 20.80
CA GLY A 5 43.78 7.31 20.75
C GLY A 5 43.01 6.06 21.14
N LEU A 6 42.35 5.42 20.19
CA LEU A 6 41.61 4.18 20.43
C LEU A 6 42.61 3.01 20.52
N ASN A 7 42.75 2.42 21.71
CA ASN A 7 43.59 1.23 21.93
C ASN A 7 43.08 0.04 21.08
N GLN A 8 43.98 -0.83 20.60
CA GLN A 8 43.66 -1.94 19.68
C GLN A 8 42.46 -2.79 20.15
N LYS A 9 42.37 -3.09 21.44
CA LYS A 9 41.23 -3.84 22.02
C LYS A 9 39.91 -3.06 21.94
N LYS A 10 39.96 -1.75 22.13
CA LYS A 10 38.79 -0.85 21.99
C LYS A 10 38.39 -0.73 20.52
N ALA A 11 39.35 -0.66 19.60
CA ALA A 11 39.08 -0.68 18.16
C ALA A 11 38.41 -1.98 17.71
N LEU A 12 38.89 -3.12 18.22
CA LEU A 12 38.28 -4.42 17.94
C LEU A 12 36.86 -4.52 18.51
N ALA A 13 36.64 -4.05 19.73
CA ALA A 13 35.32 -4.02 20.35
C ALA A 13 34.33 -3.13 19.58
N VAL A 14 34.77 -1.95 19.14
CA VAL A 14 33.96 -1.04 18.31
C VAL A 14 33.63 -1.68 16.96
N ALA A 15 34.61 -2.32 16.31
CA ALA A 15 34.37 -3.02 15.04
C ALA A 15 33.34 -4.14 15.18
N VAL A 16 33.44 -4.96 16.24
CA VAL A 16 32.47 -6.02 16.54
C VAL A 16 31.08 -5.43 16.80
N LEU A 17 30.97 -4.37 17.60
CA LEU A 17 29.70 -3.67 17.86
C LEU A 17 29.05 -3.14 16.57
N LEU A 18 29.84 -2.55 15.68
CA LEU A 18 29.34 -2.07 14.39
C LEU A 18 28.85 -3.21 13.50
N LEU A 19 29.56 -4.34 13.46
CA LEU A 19 29.14 -5.52 12.70
C LEU A 19 27.83 -6.10 13.24
N VAL A 20 27.68 -6.20 14.57
CA VAL A 20 26.44 -6.66 15.21
C VAL A 20 25.28 -5.71 14.90
N PHE A 21 25.50 -4.39 14.96
CA PHE A 21 24.50 -3.39 14.62
C PHE A 21 24.08 -3.46 13.15
N ALA A 22 25.04 -3.63 12.24
CA ALA A 22 24.77 -3.80 10.82
C ALA A 22 23.96 -5.08 10.55
N ALA A 23 24.33 -6.21 11.18
CA ALA A 23 23.60 -7.47 11.04
C ALA A 23 22.16 -7.36 11.58
N THR A 24 21.95 -6.72 12.73
CA THR A 24 20.60 -6.49 13.26
C THR A 24 19.75 -5.61 12.35
N LYS A 25 20.34 -4.54 11.78
CA LYS A 25 19.64 -3.69 10.81
C LYS A 25 19.26 -4.47 9.54
N LEU A 26 20.15 -5.30 9.01
CA LEU A 26 19.89 -6.11 7.82
C LEU A 26 18.77 -7.13 8.06
N LEU A 27 18.79 -7.82 9.21
CA LEU A 27 17.72 -8.75 9.59
C LEU A 27 16.38 -8.05 9.74
N ALA A 28 16.36 -6.88 10.41
CA ALA A 28 15.14 -6.08 10.55
C ALA A 28 14.63 -5.59 9.18
N LEU A 29 15.52 -5.17 8.28
CA LEU A 29 15.17 -4.73 6.94
C LEU A 29 14.58 -5.88 6.12
N GLN A 30 15.20 -7.06 6.13
CA GLN A 30 14.68 -8.25 5.45
C GLN A 30 13.28 -8.60 5.95
N TRP A 31 13.10 -8.64 7.27
CA TRP A 31 11.80 -8.91 7.86
C TRP A 31 10.73 -7.90 7.44
N PHE A 32 11.08 -6.61 7.41
CA PHE A 32 10.16 -5.55 6.99
C PHE A 32 9.84 -5.62 5.50
N THR A 33 10.80 -5.96 4.64
CA THR A 33 10.56 -6.13 3.20
C THR A 33 9.63 -7.30 2.88
N GLN A 34 9.67 -8.37 3.67
CA GLN A 34 8.75 -9.51 3.51
C GLN A 34 7.30 -9.19 3.92
N GLN A 35 7.11 -8.18 4.77
CA GLN A 35 5.76 -7.75 5.18
C GLN A 35 5.08 -6.83 4.18
N LYS A 36 5.79 -6.32 3.16
CA LYS A 36 5.15 -5.57 2.09
C LYS A 36 4.21 -6.51 1.34
N PRO A 37 2.88 -6.24 1.30
CA PRO A 37 1.96 -7.07 0.56
C PRO A 37 2.44 -7.17 -0.88
N ALA A 38 2.81 -8.37 -1.33
CA ALA A 38 3.10 -8.58 -2.73
C ALA A 38 1.78 -8.37 -3.47
N VAL A 39 1.76 -7.41 -4.41
CA VAL A 39 0.66 -7.27 -5.37
C VAL A 39 0.50 -8.63 -6.02
N SER A 40 -0.58 -9.32 -5.64
CA SER A 40 -0.72 -10.74 -5.95
C SER A 40 -1.19 -10.90 -7.38
N GLN A 41 -2.03 -9.98 -7.86
CA GLN A 41 -2.65 -10.05 -9.19
C GLN A 41 -2.97 -8.65 -9.73
N THR A 42 -2.61 -8.39 -10.99
CA THR A 42 -2.97 -7.16 -11.71
C THR A 42 -4.29 -7.39 -12.45
N ALA A 43 -5.33 -6.62 -12.13
CA ALA A 43 -6.60 -6.67 -12.84
C ALA A 43 -6.52 -5.80 -14.11
N ALA A 44 -5.93 -6.36 -15.17
CA ALA A 44 -5.56 -5.63 -16.40
C ALA A 44 -6.72 -4.96 -17.16
N LEU A 45 -7.98 -5.32 -16.87
CA LEU A 45 -9.18 -4.78 -17.54
C LEU A 45 -10.17 -4.09 -16.59
N CYS A 46 -9.77 -3.82 -15.34
CA CYS A 46 -10.68 -3.17 -14.39
C CYS A 46 -10.72 -1.65 -14.61
N VAL A 47 -11.92 -1.11 -14.87
CA VAL A 47 -12.20 0.33 -14.83
C VAL A 47 -13.05 0.62 -13.59
N PRO A 48 -12.46 1.09 -12.46
CA PRO A 48 -13.16 1.20 -11.18
C PRO A 48 -14.45 2.03 -11.22
N ALA A 49 -14.49 3.09 -12.02
CA ALA A 49 -15.67 3.95 -12.15
C ALA A 49 -16.86 3.27 -12.83
N GLN A 50 -16.61 2.28 -13.68
CA GLN A 50 -17.68 1.49 -14.33
C GLN A 50 -18.08 0.29 -13.47
N GLY A 51 -17.34 0.04 -12.38
CA GLY A 51 -17.41 -1.19 -11.65
C GLY A 51 -16.61 -2.31 -12.32
N CYS A 52 -16.01 -3.19 -11.52
CA CYS A 52 -15.33 -4.38 -12.04
C CYS A 52 -15.33 -5.50 -11.00
N THR A 53 -15.17 -6.73 -11.46
CA THR A 53 -14.99 -7.89 -10.58
C THR A 53 -13.50 -8.18 -10.40
N LEU A 54 -13.06 -8.23 -9.15
CA LEU A 54 -11.72 -8.64 -8.77
C LEU A 54 -11.60 -10.17 -8.85
N PRO A 55 -10.37 -10.72 -8.97
CA PRO A 55 -10.17 -12.16 -9.08
C PRO A 55 -10.69 -13.02 -7.92
N ASP A 56 -10.92 -12.44 -6.74
CA ASP A 56 -11.56 -13.11 -5.59
C ASP A 56 -13.10 -13.15 -5.69
N GLY A 57 -13.67 -12.56 -6.74
CA GLY A 57 -15.11 -12.42 -6.95
C GLY A 57 -15.71 -11.14 -6.36
N SER A 58 -14.92 -10.32 -5.66
CA SER A 58 -15.39 -9.06 -5.09
C SER A 58 -15.68 -8.04 -6.19
N HIS A 59 -16.78 -7.29 -6.07
CA HIS A 59 -17.15 -6.25 -7.03
C HIS A 59 -16.72 -4.87 -6.54
N LEU A 60 -15.71 -4.30 -7.18
CA LEU A 60 -15.15 -2.97 -6.89
C LEU A 60 -15.92 -1.89 -7.66
N HIS A 61 -16.22 -0.77 -7.00
CA HIS A 61 -16.77 0.42 -7.65
C HIS A 61 -16.26 1.70 -6.98
N PHE A 62 -15.80 2.66 -7.79
CA PHE A 62 -15.48 4.02 -7.34
C PHE A 62 -16.56 4.98 -7.86
N SER A 63 -17.13 5.82 -7.00
CA SER A 63 -18.20 6.74 -7.42
C SER A 63 -17.71 7.87 -8.34
N ALA A 64 -16.42 8.23 -8.28
CA ALA A 64 -15.76 9.15 -9.19
C ALA A 64 -14.24 8.91 -9.23
N LEU A 65 -13.52 9.56 -10.16
CA LEU A 65 -12.08 9.32 -10.39
C LEU A 65 -11.14 10.50 -10.11
N LEU A 66 -11.61 11.73 -9.84
CA LEU A 66 -10.72 12.82 -9.35
C LEU A 66 -11.41 14.14 -8.98
N LYS A 67 -12.63 14.41 -9.46
CA LYS A 67 -13.29 15.72 -9.28
C LYS A 67 -13.90 15.91 -7.89
N GLY A 68 -13.08 15.74 -6.85
CA GLY A 68 -13.46 15.90 -5.45
C GLY A 68 -13.45 14.60 -4.67
N PRO A 69 -13.99 14.63 -3.44
CA PRO A 69 -14.16 13.44 -2.63
C PRO A 69 -15.04 12.43 -3.35
N PHE A 70 -14.70 11.16 -3.26
CA PHE A 70 -15.48 10.07 -3.84
C PHE A 70 -15.54 8.90 -2.88
N ASP A 71 -16.46 8.00 -3.14
CA ASP A 71 -16.68 6.83 -2.32
C ASP A 71 -16.15 5.60 -3.04
N ILE A 72 -15.67 4.66 -2.24
CA ILE A 72 -15.22 3.35 -2.71
C ILE A 72 -16.13 2.32 -2.08
N GLU A 73 -16.68 1.46 -2.92
CA GLU A 73 -17.52 0.35 -2.49
C GLU A 73 -16.95 -0.97 -3.00
N LEU A 74 -16.92 -1.97 -2.12
CA LEU A 74 -16.60 -3.34 -2.45
C LEU A 74 -17.77 -4.23 -2.03
N ARG A 75 -18.38 -4.92 -2.99
CA ARG A 75 -19.49 -5.86 -2.76
C ARG A 75 -19.05 -7.30 -2.95
N GLN A 76 -19.83 -8.25 -2.45
CA GLN A 76 -19.59 -9.69 -2.61
C GLN A 76 -18.22 -10.14 -2.08
N VAL A 77 -17.74 -9.49 -1.02
CA VAL A 77 -16.47 -9.83 -0.38
C VAL A 77 -16.56 -11.23 0.23
N PRO A 78 -15.55 -12.10 0.05
CA PRO A 78 -15.54 -13.43 0.64
C PRO A 78 -15.76 -13.42 2.16
N SER A 79 -16.45 -14.44 2.67
CA SER A 79 -16.68 -14.60 4.11
C SER A 79 -15.36 -14.81 4.86
N GLY A 80 -15.26 -14.27 6.08
CA GLY A 80 -14.07 -14.43 6.93
C GLY A 80 -12.96 -13.41 6.66
N VAL A 81 -13.22 -12.39 5.83
CA VAL A 81 -12.36 -11.22 5.69
C VAL A 81 -12.54 -10.30 6.89
N ASP A 82 -11.43 -10.01 7.57
CA ASP A 82 -11.35 -9.15 8.75
C ASP A 82 -10.98 -7.71 8.40
N LYS A 83 -10.28 -7.50 7.28
CA LYS A 83 -9.82 -6.19 6.84
C LYS A 83 -9.94 -6.00 5.33
N VAL A 84 -10.47 -4.86 4.93
CA VAL A 84 -10.42 -4.35 3.55
C VAL A 84 -9.81 -2.96 3.53
N SER A 85 -8.89 -2.71 2.60
CA SER A 85 -8.28 -1.39 2.44
C SER A 85 -7.84 -1.12 1.02
N VAL A 86 -7.84 0.14 0.60
CA VAL A 86 -7.33 0.58 -0.69
C VAL A 86 -6.16 1.52 -0.47
N SER A 87 -5.02 1.23 -1.10
CA SER A 87 -3.86 2.13 -1.12
C SER A 87 -3.68 2.72 -2.51
N PHE A 88 -3.39 4.02 -2.61
CA PHE A 88 -3.14 4.67 -3.88
C PHE A 88 -1.67 5.01 -4.08
N SER A 89 -1.16 4.72 -5.27
CA SER A 89 0.15 5.16 -5.77
C SER A 89 0.02 5.64 -7.21
N MET A 90 1.10 6.19 -7.77
CA MET A 90 1.19 6.43 -9.21
C MET A 90 2.19 5.46 -9.82
N ARG A 91 2.12 5.22 -11.13
CA ARG A 91 3.10 4.37 -11.80
C ARG A 91 4.51 4.90 -11.53
N ASP A 92 5.40 4.01 -11.10
CA ASP A 92 6.80 4.32 -10.78
C ASP A 92 6.99 5.45 -9.75
N MET A 93 5.97 5.75 -8.94
CA MET A 93 6.02 6.81 -7.94
C MET A 93 5.23 6.47 -6.67
N ASP A 94 5.95 6.32 -5.56
CA ASP A 94 5.36 6.16 -4.23
C ASP A 94 4.82 7.52 -3.75
N MET A 95 3.52 7.59 -3.49
CA MET A 95 2.84 8.79 -2.99
C MET A 95 2.80 8.87 -1.47
N GLY A 96 3.49 7.96 -0.77
CA GLY A 96 3.48 7.86 0.68
C GLY A 96 2.17 7.26 1.21
N PHE A 97 1.75 7.72 2.40
CA PHE A 97 0.59 7.18 3.10
C PHE A 97 -0.74 7.61 2.45
N ASN A 98 -1.18 6.90 1.41
CA ASN A 98 -2.51 7.06 0.79
C ASN A 98 -3.35 5.79 0.91
N ARG A 99 -3.48 5.30 2.15
CA ARG A 99 -4.28 4.11 2.48
C ARG A 99 -5.59 4.51 3.14
N TYR A 100 -6.67 3.92 2.66
CA TYR A 100 -8.02 4.06 3.20
C TYR A 100 -8.53 2.68 3.60
N ASP A 101 -8.88 2.51 4.87
CA ASP A 101 -9.50 1.28 5.37
C ASP A 101 -11.02 1.39 5.12
N LEU A 102 -11.60 0.37 4.48
CA LEU A 102 -13.03 0.30 4.23
C LEU A 102 -13.73 -0.27 5.47
N GLN A 103 -14.91 0.25 5.77
CA GLN A 103 -15.73 -0.21 6.89
C GLN A 103 -16.83 -1.15 6.39
N PRO A 104 -17.09 -2.27 7.09
CA PRO A 104 -18.19 -3.15 6.75
C PRO A 104 -19.53 -2.43 6.97
N GLN A 105 -20.46 -2.65 6.04
CA GLN A 105 -21.78 -2.06 6.02
C GLN A 105 -22.83 -3.11 6.37
N ALA A 106 -24.02 -2.66 6.79
CA ALA A 106 -25.13 -3.56 7.17
C ALA A 106 -25.66 -4.40 6.00
N ASP A 107 -25.48 -3.93 4.76
CA ASP A 107 -25.86 -4.64 3.52
C ASP A 107 -24.81 -5.67 3.05
N GLY A 108 -23.74 -5.87 3.82
CA GLY A 108 -22.63 -6.77 3.51
C GLY A 108 -21.60 -6.18 2.55
N SER A 109 -21.76 -4.93 2.10
CA SER A 109 -20.71 -4.21 1.38
C SER A 109 -19.63 -3.70 2.34
N TRP A 110 -18.48 -3.34 1.78
CA TRP A 110 -17.43 -2.59 2.47
C TRP A 110 -17.31 -1.22 1.81
N ARG A 111 -17.23 -0.15 2.60
CA ARG A 111 -17.24 1.23 2.07
C ARG A 111 -16.22 2.13 2.74
N ALA A 112 -15.60 2.99 1.94
CA ALA A 112 -14.86 4.15 2.40
C ALA A 112 -15.47 5.39 1.74
N GLU A 113 -15.84 6.38 2.56
CA GLU A 113 -16.52 7.60 2.11
C GLU A 113 -15.56 8.78 2.03
N ALA A 114 -15.85 9.72 1.13
CA ALA A 114 -15.12 10.98 0.98
C ALA A 114 -13.59 10.81 0.80
N VAL A 115 -13.19 9.73 0.14
CA VAL A 115 -11.80 9.44 -0.25
C VAL A 115 -11.29 10.54 -1.17
N ARG A 116 -10.06 10.98 -0.95
CA ARG A 116 -9.39 11.97 -1.79
C ARG A 116 -8.11 11.39 -2.34
N LEU A 117 -7.95 11.48 -3.65
CA LEU A 117 -6.67 11.19 -4.26
C LEU A 117 -5.70 12.34 -3.97
N PRO A 118 -4.44 12.05 -3.63
CA PRO A 118 -3.43 13.07 -3.46
C PRO A 118 -3.24 13.83 -4.79
N LEU A 119 -3.04 15.14 -4.69
CA LEU A 119 -2.79 15.98 -5.87
C LEU A 119 -1.37 15.74 -6.39
N CYS A 120 -1.25 15.39 -7.66
CA CYS A 120 0.03 15.35 -8.35
C CYS A 120 0.43 16.76 -8.80
N THR A 121 1.56 17.27 -8.30
CA THR A 121 2.14 18.55 -8.76
C THR A 121 2.60 18.50 -10.21
N ASP A 122 2.92 17.30 -10.71
CA ASP A 122 3.34 17.03 -12.10
C ASP A 122 2.15 16.74 -13.03
N GLN A 123 0.92 17.00 -12.57
CA GLN A 123 -0.33 16.80 -13.32
C GLN A 123 -0.53 15.38 -13.92
N ARG A 124 0.23 14.40 -13.43
CA ARG A 124 0.07 13.00 -13.81
C ARG A 124 -1.28 12.45 -13.35
N ARG A 125 -1.78 11.50 -14.13
CA ARG A 125 -3.14 10.92 -13.99
C ARG A 125 -3.13 9.40 -13.94
N ASP A 126 -1.97 8.77 -13.99
CA ASP A 126 -1.78 7.33 -14.06
C ASP A 126 -1.65 6.71 -12.66
N TYR A 127 -2.80 6.57 -12.02
CA TYR A 127 -2.91 6.05 -10.67
C TYR A 127 -2.99 4.52 -10.67
N LEU A 128 -2.49 3.95 -9.57
CA LEU A 128 -2.62 2.56 -9.20
C LEU A 128 -3.39 2.51 -7.86
N ALA A 129 -4.41 1.66 -7.80
CA ALA A 129 -5.10 1.31 -6.56
C ALA A 129 -4.73 -0.13 -6.20
N ASP A 130 -4.19 -0.32 -5.00
CA ASP A 130 -3.91 -1.63 -4.41
C ASP A 130 -5.03 -1.96 -3.42
N ILE A 131 -5.96 -2.81 -3.85
CA ILE A 131 -7.12 -3.27 -3.07
C ILE A 131 -6.70 -4.50 -2.28
N THR A 132 -6.61 -4.35 -0.97
CA THR A 132 -6.30 -5.44 -0.05
C THR A 132 -7.59 -5.99 0.54
N VAL A 133 -7.82 -7.29 0.35
CA VAL A 133 -8.93 -8.07 0.90
C VAL A 133 -8.32 -9.18 1.76
N GLY A 134 -8.35 -9.01 3.08
CA GLY A 134 -7.64 -9.88 4.03
C GLY A 134 -6.13 -9.89 3.74
N ARG A 135 -5.63 -11.00 3.20
CA ARG A 135 -4.21 -11.20 2.86
C ARG A 135 -3.88 -11.04 1.38
N GLN A 136 -4.89 -10.87 0.53
CA GLN A 136 -4.71 -10.74 -0.91
C GLN A 136 -4.71 -9.26 -1.30
N THR A 137 -3.82 -8.88 -2.21
CA THR A 137 -3.77 -7.52 -2.76
C THR A 137 -3.90 -7.57 -4.28
N PHE A 138 -4.89 -6.85 -4.80
CA PHE A 138 -5.18 -6.71 -6.22
C PHE A 138 -4.83 -5.31 -6.68
N GLN A 139 -4.06 -5.18 -7.75
CA GLN A 139 -3.72 -3.87 -8.29
C GLN A 139 -4.59 -3.55 -9.50
N VAL A 140 -5.16 -2.35 -9.49
CA VAL A 140 -5.96 -1.79 -10.58
C VAL A 140 -5.32 -0.48 -11.03
N ALA A 141 -5.02 -0.37 -12.33
CA ALA A 141 -4.58 0.89 -12.93
C ALA A 141 -5.79 1.68 -13.42
N PHE A 142 -5.79 3.00 -13.22
CA PHE A 142 -6.83 3.88 -13.75
C PHE A 142 -6.30 5.27 -14.08
N GLU A 143 -6.98 5.94 -15.00
CA GLU A 143 -6.73 7.34 -15.31
C GLU A 143 -7.71 8.24 -14.58
N ALA A 144 -7.15 9.21 -13.87
CA ALA A 144 -7.91 10.27 -13.23
C ALA A 144 -8.44 11.31 -14.25
N ARG A 145 -9.76 11.43 -14.41
CA ARG A 145 -10.40 12.38 -15.36
C ARG A 145 -11.34 13.36 -14.69
#